data_AF-A0A382Q223-F1
#
_entry.id   AF-A0A382Q223-F1
#
_cell.length_a   1.000
_cell.length_b   1.000
_cell.length_c   1.000
_cell.angle_alpha   90.00
_cell.angle_beta   90.00
_cell.angle_gamma   90.00
#
_symmetry.space_group_name_H-M   'P 1'
#
loop_
_entity.id
_entity.type
_entity.pdbx_description
1 polymer ?
#
loop_
_entity_poly.entity_id
_entity_poly.type
_entity_poly.pdbx_seq_one_letter_code
_entity_poly.pdbx_strand_id
1 'polypeptide(L)'
;MIFYEGSPRYIYPNKVEEWISAIPERVKKVGVFVNEKRKNIKTIVEKLNLDYIQLHGDESPGYCDKMIRPVIKAFRMGANFNPDILGNFQVHAF
;
A
#
# COMPACT_ATOMS: atom_id res chain seq x y z
N MET A 1 2.57 0.02 -8.08
CA MET A 1 1.29 0.24 -8.80
C MET A 1 0.38 1.07 -7.92
N ILE A 2 -0.38 2.02 -8.47
CA ILE A 2 -1.20 2.96 -7.69
C ILE A 2 -2.67 2.59 -7.82
N PHE A 3 -3.29 2.23 -6.70
CA PHE A 3 -4.70 1.83 -6.58
C PHE A 3 -5.50 2.86 -5.78
N TYR A 4 -5.30 4.15 -6.11
CA TYR A 4 -6.06 5.27 -5.58
C TYR A 4 -6.63 6.10 -6.74
N GLU A 5 -7.96 6.16 -6.85
CA GLU A 5 -8.67 6.80 -7.97
C GLU A 5 -8.37 8.30 -8.11
N GLY A 6 -8.03 8.98 -7.01
CA GLY A 6 -7.64 10.40 -7.04
C GLY A 6 -6.24 10.65 -7.63
N SER A 7 -5.51 9.61 -8.04
CA SER A 7 -4.18 9.75 -8.66
C SER A 7 -4.29 9.75 -10.20
N PRO A 8 -3.57 10.64 -10.92
CA PRO A 8 -3.48 10.57 -12.38
C PRO A 8 -2.76 9.31 -12.88
N ARG A 9 -2.09 8.58 -11.98
CA ARG A 9 -1.38 7.33 -12.26
C ARG A 9 -2.18 6.11 -11.81
N TYR A 10 -3.47 6.28 -11.49
CA TYR A 10 -4.34 5.20 -11.10
C TYR A 10 -4.42 4.13 -12.19
N ILE A 11 -4.35 2.87 -11.79
CA ILE A 11 -4.55 1.74 -12.68
C ILE A 11 -5.58 0.79 -12.08
N TYR A 12 -6.54 0.38 -12.91
CA TYR A 12 -7.55 -0.58 -12.48
C TYR A 12 -6.91 -1.95 -12.24
N PRO A 13 -7.26 -2.65 -11.13
CA PRO A 13 -6.69 -3.97 -10.83
C PRO A 13 -6.86 -5.01 -11.95
N ASN A 14 -7.99 -5.02 -12.65
CA ASN A 14 -8.22 -5.92 -13.78
C ASN A 14 -7.23 -5.68 -14.94
N LYS A 15 -6.88 -4.42 -15.24
CA LYS A 15 -5.88 -4.13 -16.26
C LYS A 15 -4.49 -4.63 -15.88
N VAL A 16 -4.17 -4.66 -14.58
CA VAL A 16 -2.89 -5.18 -14.10
C VAL A 16 -2.83 -6.69 -14.23
N GLU A 17 -3.93 -7.38 -13.90
CA GLU A 17 -4.04 -8.84 -13.98
C GLU A 17 -3.67 -9.39 -15.37
N GLU A 18 -3.96 -8.63 -16.43
CA GLU A 18 -3.66 -9.00 -17.82
C GLU A 18 -2.15 -9.18 -18.11
N TRP A 19 -1.26 -8.50 -17.38
CA TRP A 19 0.19 -8.50 -17.67
C TRP A 19 1.09 -8.71 -16.44
N ILE A 20 0.54 -8.80 -15.23
CA ILE A 20 1.34 -8.92 -14.01
C ILE A 20 2.17 -10.20 -13.94
N SER A 21 1.74 -11.26 -14.62
CA SER A 21 2.47 -12.52 -14.75
C SER A 21 3.74 -12.39 -15.59
N ALA A 22 3.84 -11.38 -16.46
CA ALA A 22 5.04 -11.10 -17.24
C ALA A 22 6.15 -10.45 -16.38
N ILE A 23 5.82 -9.96 -15.18
CA ILE A 23 6.81 -9.40 -14.27
C ILE A 23 7.63 -10.55 -13.65
N PRO A 24 8.97 -10.55 -13.77
CA PRO A 24 9.80 -11.58 -13.16
C PRO A 24 9.62 -11.65 -11.63
N GLU A 25 9.61 -12.86 -11.06
CA GLU A 25 9.39 -13.08 -9.62
C GLU A 25 10.42 -12.38 -8.72
N ARG A 26 11.64 -12.14 -9.22
CA ARG A 26 12.67 -11.38 -8.51
C ARG A 26 12.29 -9.92 -8.27
N VAL A 27 11.33 -9.38 -9.02
CA VAL A 27 10.88 -7.98 -8.91
C VAL A 27 9.71 -7.93 -7.93
N LYS A 28 9.93 -7.23 -6.81
CA LYS A 28 8.91 -7.05 -5.77
C LYS A 28 7.81 -6.11 -6.24
N LYS A 29 6.56 -6.56 -6.12
CA LYS A 29 5.36 -5.84 -6.54
C LYS A 29 4.75 -5.10 -5.35
N VAL A 30 4.67 -3.78 -5.46
CA VAL A 30 4.11 -2.90 -4.42
C VAL A 30 2.79 -2.30 -4.90
N GLY A 31 1.74 -2.41 -4.07
CA GLY A 31 0.49 -1.68 -4.27
C GLY A 31 0.42 -0.45 -3.36
N VAL A 32 0.13 0.72 -3.93
CA VAL A 32 -0.05 1.98 -3.20
C VAL A 32 -1.53 2.25 -3.01
N PHE A 33 -1.94 2.45 -1.76
CA PHE A 33 -3.33 2.70 -1.36
C PHE A 33 -3.40 3.96 -0.49
N VAL A 34 -4.54 4.64 -0.54
CA VAL A 34 -4.80 5.86 0.25
C VAL A 34 -6.19 5.73 0.86
N ASN A 35 -6.27 5.59 2.19
CA ASN A 35 -7.50 5.52 2.97
C ASN A 35 -8.51 4.46 2.45
N GLU A 36 -8.02 3.40 1.81
CA GLU A 36 -8.85 2.34 1.22
C GLU A 36 -9.37 1.38 2.30
N LYS A 37 -10.42 0.60 2.03
CA LYS A 37 -10.94 -0.42 2.95
C LYS A 37 -10.03 -1.65 2.93
N ARG A 38 -9.70 -2.20 4.11
CA ARG A 38 -8.88 -3.43 4.26
C ARG A 38 -9.36 -4.59 3.41
N LYS A 39 -10.68 -4.79 3.29
CA LYS A 39 -11.27 -5.85 2.45
C LYS A 39 -10.87 -5.68 0.97
N ASN A 40 -10.92 -4.46 0.45
CA ASN A 40 -10.56 -4.15 -0.93
C ASN A 40 -9.06 -4.34 -1.15
N ILE A 41 -8.22 -3.83 -0.24
CA ILE A 41 -6.77 -4.04 -0.27
C ILE A 41 -6.44 -5.53 -0.30
N LYS A 42 -7.05 -6.31 0.60
CA LYS A 42 -6.88 -7.77 0.65
C LYS A 42 -7.21 -8.41 -0.70
N THR A 43 -8.37 -8.11 -1.26
CA THR A 43 -8.78 -8.66 -2.56
C THR A 43 -7.79 -8.31 -3.66
N ILE A 44 -7.34 -7.05 -3.76
CA ILE A 44 -6.39 -6.61 -4.80
C ILE A 44 -5.03 -7.28 -4.60
N VAL A 45 -4.53 -7.34 -3.38
CA VAL A 45 -3.24 -7.93 -3.03
C VAL A 45 -3.19 -9.42 -3.34
N GLU A 46 -4.24 -10.16 -2.99
CA GLU A 46 -4.35 -11.59 -3.29
C GLU A 46 -4.48 -11.82 -4.79
N LYS A 47 -5.39 -11.08 -5.44
CA LYS A 47 -5.65 -11.18 -6.88
C LYS A 47 -4.41 -10.93 -7.73
N LEU A 48 -3.62 -9.91 -7.37
CA LEU A 48 -2.44 -9.49 -8.12
C LEU A 48 -1.14 -10.08 -7.58
N ASN A 49 -1.23 -10.93 -6.55
CA ASN A 49 -0.09 -11.50 -5.83
C ASN A 49 0.99 -10.44 -5.51
N LEU A 50 0.58 -9.37 -4.82
CA LEU A 50 1.47 -8.28 -4.42
C LEU A 50 2.30 -8.69 -3.20
N ASP A 51 3.57 -8.28 -3.20
CA ASP A 51 4.52 -8.55 -2.12
C ASP A 51 4.36 -7.57 -0.95
N TYR A 52 4.10 -6.29 -1.25
CA TYR A 52 4.04 -5.21 -0.26
C TYR A 52 2.81 -4.32 -0.44
N ILE A 53 2.32 -3.80 0.69
CA ILE A 53 1.26 -2.80 0.77
C ILE A 53 1.90 -1.48 1.19
N GLN A 54 1.80 -0.46 0.36
CA GLN A 54 2.20 0.90 0.71
C GLN A 54 0.97 1.74 1.06
N LEU A 55 0.91 2.25 2.29
CA LEU A 55 -0.19 3.06 2.80
C LEU A 55 0.23 4.52 2.86
N HIS A 56 -0.45 5.36 2.10
CA HIS A 56 -0.05 6.76 1.90
C HIS A 56 -1.10 7.77 2.40
N GLY A 57 -2.18 7.29 3.02
CA GLY A 57 -3.21 8.12 3.64
C GLY A 57 -2.95 8.38 5.13
N ASP A 58 -4.05 8.48 5.86
CA ASP A 58 -4.10 8.79 7.30
C ASP A 58 -4.41 7.52 8.12
N GLU A 59 -3.99 6.37 7.61
CA GLU A 59 -4.26 5.07 8.22
C GLU A 59 -3.64 4.98 9.62
N SER A 60 -4.43 4.54 10.60
CA SER A 60 -3.97 4.41 11.98
C SER A 60 -2.98 3.24 12.15
N PRO A 61 -2.18 3.22 13.23
CA PRO A 61 -1.29 2.10 13.51
C PRO A 61 -2.01 0.75 13.55
N GLY A 62 -3.11 0.65 14.32
CA GLY A 62 -3.89 -0.57 14.41
C GLY A 62 -4.61 -0.97 13.12
N TYR A 63 -4.70 -0.07 12.13
CA TYR A 63 -5.11 -0.41 10.77
C TYR A 63 -3.96 -1.06 9.99
N CYS A 64 -2.75 -0.51 10.10
CA CYS A 64 -1.53 -1.02 9.46
C CYS A 64 -1.17 -2.42 9.96
N ASP A 65 -1.27 -2.65 11.28
CA ASP A 65 -0.90 -3.92 11.92
C ASP A 65 -1.79 -5.10 11.48
N LYS A 66 -3.01 -4.80 10.99
CA LYS A 66 -4.00 -5.81 10.57
C LYS A 66 -3.91 -6.17 9.09
N MET A 67 -2.83 -5.76 8.41
CA MET A 67 -2.62 -6.06 7.01
C MET A 67 -2.11 -7.48 6.79
N ILE A 68 -2.49 -8.06 5.64
CA ILE A 68 -2.15 -9.44 5.28
C ILE A 68 -0.75 -9.59 4.65
N ARG A 69 -0.08 -8.48 4.36
CA ARG A 69 1.25 -8.42 3.76
C ARG A 69 2.07 -7.32 4.46
N PRO A 70 3.41 -7.38 4.37
CA PRO A 70 4.30 -6.33 4.81
C PRO A 70 3.84 -4.93 4.38
N VAL A 71 3.80 -4.01 5.36
CA VAL A 71 3.35 -2.63 5.16
C VAL A 71 4.54 -1.68 5.09
N ILE A 72 4.49 -0.77 4.12
CA ILE A 72 5.34 0.42 4.03
C ILE A 72 4.43 1.62 4.30
N LYS A 73 4.65 2.35 5.41
CA LYS A 73 3.81 3.49 5.78
C LYS A 73 4.46 4.80 5.35
N ALA A 74 3.88 5.45 4.34
CA ALA A 74 4.33 6.76 3.91
C ALA A 74 3.72 7.87 4.76
N PHE A 75 4.56 8.84 5.13
CA PHE A 75 4.19 10.05 5.86
C PHE A 75 4.50 11.30 5.04
N ARG A 76 3.61 12.30 5.10
CA ARG A 76 3.85 13.60 4.49
C ARG A 76 4.68 14.43 5.46
N MET A 77 5.93 14.71 5.08
CA MET A 77 6.82 15.59 5.83
C MET A 77 6.45 17.05 5.52
N GLY A 78 5.98 17.78 6.55
CA GLY A 78 5.69 19.21 6.49
C GLY A 78 6.12 19.89 7.78
N ALA A 79 5.96 21.21 7.88
CA ALA A 79 6.40 21.99 9.05
C ALA A 79 5.83 21.49 10.40
N ASN A 80 4.65 20.86 10.36
CA ASN A 80 3.96 20.33 11.54
C ASN A 80 4.11 18.81 11.70
N PHE A 81 5.03 18.17 10.98
CA PHE A 81 5.26 16.73 11.14
C PHE A 81 5.90 16.45 12.49
N ASN A 82 5.22 15.65 13.33
CA ASN A 82 5.77 15.17 14.58
C ASN A 82 6.39 13.77 14.37
N PRO A 83 7.73 13.60 14.43
CA PRO A 83 8.38 12.31 14.25
C PRO A 83 8.07 11.30 15.37
N ASP A 84 7.63 11.73 16.56
CA ASP A 84 7.30 10.83 17.67
C ASP A 84 6.18 9.86 17.31
N ILE A 85 5.31 10.22 16.35
CA ILE A 85 4.22 9.36 15.90
C ILE A 85 4.73 8.07 15.25
N LEU A 86 5.96 8.05 14.72
CA LEU A 86 6.54 6.90 14.02
C LEU A 86 6.68 5.69 14.95
N GLY A 87 6.99 5.92 16.23
CA GLY A 87 7.12 4.85 17.23
C GLY A 87 5.83 4.07 17.49
N ASN A 88 4.68 4.64 17.11
CA ASN A 88 3.38 4.00 17.30
C ASN A 88 3.07 2.96 16.21
N PHE A 89 3.79 2.95 15.08
CA PHE A 89 3.50 2.08 13.94
C PHE A 89 4.40 0.84 13.92
N GLN A 90 3.80 -0.35 13.87
CA GLN A 90 4.51 -1.62 13.70
C GLN A 90 4.52 -2.03 12.21
N VAL A 91 5.34 -1.34 11.42
CA VAL A 91 5.43 -1.53 9.97
C VAL A 91 6.83 -1.97 9.53
N HIS A 92 6.94 -2.49 8.31
CA HIS A 92 8.20 -3.06 7.82
C HIS A 92 9.17 -1.98 7.32
N ALA A 93 8.63 -0.84 6.88
CA ALA A 93 9.41 0.34 6.50
C ALA A 93 8.53 1.61 6.56
N PHE A 94 9.19 2.76 6.60
CA PHE A 94 8.60 4.10 6.50
C PHE A 94 9.00 4.76 5.18
#